data_AF-A0A962PNI8-F1
#
_entry.id   AF-A0A962PNI8-F1
#
_cell.length_a   1.000
_cell.length_b   1.000
_cell.length_c   1.000
_cell.angle_alpha   90.00
_cell.angle_beta   90.00
_cell.angle_gamma   90.00
#
_symmetry.space_group_name_H-M   'P 1'
#
loop_
_entity.id
_entity.type
_entity.pdbx_description
1 polymer ?
#
loop_
_entity_poly.entity_id
_entity_poly.type
_entity_poly.pdbx_seq_one_letter_code
_entity_poly.pdbx_strand_id
1 'polypeptide(L)'
;DEATTQALFEHGPTAMVHIRLGPGKPVDPVVLIGGFVLNLVFVALLALFFNVAKAREFRDFARLSLVVGACAVVLIDGGDMIWWRETVSWKVWAVIYDFTAFLIAGHLLGIFMKERQTAP
;
A
#
# COMPACT_ATOMS: atom_id res chain seq x y z
N ASP A 1 32.49 -3.31 7.94
CA ASP A 1 32.53 -4.53 7.12
C ASP A 1 31.42 -5.47 7.57
N GLU A 2 31.12 -6.49 6.79
CA GLU A 2 30.00 -7.42 7.03
C GLU A 2 30.17 -8.24 8.32
N ALA A 3 31.39 -8.67 8.62
CA ALA A 3 31.70 -9.49 9.79
C ALA A 3 31.56 -8.72 11.12
N THR A 4 32.00 -7.46 11.15
CA THR A 4 31.82 -6.57 12.31
C THR A 4 30.36 -6.25 12.55
N THR A 5 29.57 -6.13 11.48
CA THR A 5 28.13 -5.85 11.57
C THR A 5 27.37 -7.05 12.15
N GLN A 6 27.71 -8.26 11.70
CA GLN A 6 27.11 -9.50 12.18
C GLN A 6 27.42 -9.77 13.65
N ALA A 7 28.66 -9.55 14.09
CA ALA A 7 29.04 -9.68 15.50
C ALA A 7 28.25 -8.72 16.41
N LEU A 8 27.98 -7.49 15.95
CA LEU A 8 27.20 -6.51 16.72
C LEU A 8 25.73 -6.92 16.89
N PHE A 9 25.14 -7.65 15.94
CA PHE A 9 23.77 -8.17 16.05
C PHE A 9 23.65 -9.30 17.10
N GLU A 10 24.72 -10.05 17.33
CA GLU A 10 24.71 -11.17 18.30
C GLU A 10 24.85 -10.70 19.75
N HIS A 11 25.32 -9.46 19.99
CA HIS A 11 25.65 -8.95 21.33
C HIS A 11 24.53 -8.19 22.05
N GLY A 12 23.32 -8.10 21.49
CA GLY A 12 22.16 -7.50 22.17
C GLY A 12 21.27 -6.66 21.25
N PRO A 13 20.32 -5.89 21.82
CA PRO A 13 19.43 -5.05 21.03
C PRO A 13 20.23 -3.98 20.28
N THR A 14 20.22 -4.10 18.95
CA THR A 14 20.86 -3.15 18.04
C THR A 14 19.83 -2.15 17.54
N ALA A 15 20.24 -0.89 17.44
CA ALA A 15 19.45 0.16 16.82
C ALA A 15 20.21 0.70 15.61
N MET A 16 19.56 0.72 14.44
CA MET A 16 20.11 1.38 13.26
C MET A 16 19.73 2.86 13.29
N VAL A 17 20.73 3.74 13.39
CA VAL A 17 20.52 5.20 13.37
C VAL A 17 21.03 5.77 12.05
N HIS A 18 20.12 6.26 11.23
CA HIS A 18 20.45 6.97 9.99
C HIS A 18 20.72 8.45 10.30
N ILE A 19 21.98 8.81 10.56
CA ILE A 19 22.37 10.19 10.82
C ILE A 19 22.63 10.90 9.49
N ARG A 20 21.76 11.84 9.11
CA ARG A 20 22.03 12.75 7.98
C ARG A 20 22.82 13.96 8.47
N LEU A 21 24.12 13.98 8.17
CA LEU A 21 25.02 15.10 8.48
C LEU A 21 24.81 16.23 7.44
N GLY A 22 23.88 17.14 7.73
CA GLY A 22 23.62 18.33 6.91
C GLY A 22 22.54 19.21 7.55
N PRO A 23 22.42 20.50 7.18
CA PRO A 23 21.31 21.32 7.65
C PRO A 23 20.02 20.60 7.28
N GLY A 24 19.18 20.31 8.30
CA GLY A 24 17.92 19.61 8.08
C GLY A 24 17.16 20.33 6.97
N LYS A 25 16.86 19.62 5.88
CA LYS A 25 16.12 20.23 4.77
C LYS A 25 14.82 20.80 5.37
N PRO A 26 14.54 22.11 5.24
CA PRO A 26 13.23 22.62 5.60
C PRO A 26 12.17 21.80 4.86
N VAL A 27 11.01 21.62 5.50
CA VAL A 27 9.92 20.80 4.96
C VAL A 27 9.72 21.14 3.49
N ASP A 28 9.95 20.17 2.61
CA ASP A 28 9.90 20.40 1.17
C ASP A 28 8.42 20.64 0.77
N PRO A 29 8.06 21.83 0.29
CA PRO A 29 6.68 22.15 -0.06
C PRO A 29 6.11 21.21 -1.12
N VAL A 30 6.96 20.66 -2.00
CA VAL A 30 6.54 19.71 -3.04
C VAL A 30 6.10 18.39 -2.42
N VAL A 31 6.78 17.93 -1.36
CA VAL A 31 6.40 16.71 -0.63
C VAL A 31 5.08 16.93 0.11
N LEU A 32 4.90 18.11 0.73
CA LEU A 32 3.65 18.47 1.39
C LEU A 32 2.45 18.47 0.42
N ILE A 33 2.61 19.12 -0.75
CA ILE A 33 1.56 19.17 -1.77
C ILE A 33 1.29 17.77 -2.33
N GLY A 34 2.34 17.00 -2.64
CA GLY A 34 2.21 15.62 -3.09
C GLY A 34 1.46 14.76 -2.07
N GLY A 35 1.83 14.85 -0.79
CA GLY A 35 1.17 14.13 0.29
C GLY A 35 -0.29 14.55 0.45
N PHE A 36 -0.60 15.84 0.32
CA PHE A 36 -1.97 16.34 0.36
C PHE A 36 -2.82 15.77 -0.79
N VAL A 37 -2.32 15.80 -2.02
CA VAL A 37 -3.02 15.23 -3.19
C VAL A 37 -3.22 13.73 -3.02
N LEU A 38 -2.21 13.00 -2.54
CA LEU A 38 -2.31 11.57 -2.27
C LEU A 38 -3.42 11.26 -1.26
N ASN A 39 -3.50 12.04 -0.18
CA ASN A 39 -4.53 11.87 0.84
C ASN A 39 -5.94 12.19 0.29
N LEU A 40 -6.08 13.19 -0.59
CA LEU A 40 -7.34 13.47 -1.27
C LEU A 40 -7.80 12.30 -2.14
N VAL A 41 -6.88 11.73 -2.93
CA VAL A 41 -7.16 10.54 -3.75
C VAL A 41 -7.57 9.37 -2.86
N PHE A 42 -6.85 9.14 -1.76
CA PHE A 42 -7.17 8.07 -0.82
C PHE A 42 -8.57 8.23 -0.20
N VAL A 43 -8.93 9.42 0.28
CA VAL A 43 -10.27 9.69 0.84
C VAL A 43 -11.37 9.46 -0.20
N ALA A 44 -11.14 9.85 -1.46
CA ALA A 44 -12.09 9.59 -2.55
C ALA A 44 -12.26 8.08 -2.82
N LEU A 45 -11.17 7.33 -2.82
CA LEU A 45 -11.21 5.87 -2.98
C LEU A 45 -11.87 5.18 -1.77
N LEU A 46 -11.67 5.69 -0.55
CA LEU A 46 -12.31 5.19 0.66
C LEU A 46 -13.83 5.45 0.66
N ALA A 47 -14.25 6.63 0.20
CA ALA A 47 -15.67 6.95 0.02
C ALA A 47 -16.32 6.04 -1.03
N LEU A 48 -15.61 5.76 -2.13
CA LEU A 48 -16.04 4.78 -3.13
C LEU A 48 -16.13 3.37 -2.53
N PHE A 49 -15.15 2.97 -1.71
CA PHE A 49 -15.14 1.69 -1.02
C PHE A 49 -16.36 1.53 -0.13
N PHE A 50 -16.68 2.51 0.73
CA PHE A 50 -17.85 2.46 1.60
C PHE A 50 -19.18 2.43 0.82
N ASN A 51 -19.23 3.06 -0.36
CA ASN A 51 -20.40 2.98 -1.23
C ASN A 51 -20.56 1.58 -1.84
N VAL A 52 -19.46 0.94 -2.23
CA VAL A 52 -19.45 -0.41 -2.84
C VAL A 52 -19.60 -1.53 -1.80
N ALA A 53 -19.12 -1.34 -0.57
CA ALA A 53 -19.10 -2.34 0.49
C ALA A 53 -20.48 -2.77 1.02
N LYS A 54 -21.59 -2.23 0.50
CA LYS A 54 -22.97 -2.74 0.69
C LYS A 54 -23.20 -4.07 -0.05
N ALA A 55 -22.19 -4.94 -0.08
CA ALA A 55 -22.09 -6.10 -0.94
C ALA A 55 -22.93 -7.28 -0.42
N ARG A 56 -23.84 -7.80 -1.26
CA ARG A 56 -24.56 -9.06 -1.01
C ARG A 56 -24.38 -10.09 -2.13
N GLU A 57 -23.89 -9.67 -3.29
CA GLU A 57 -23.76 -10.52 -4.48
C GLU A 57 -22.34 -10.57 -5.06
N PHE A 58 -22.05 -11.60 -5.87
CA PHE A 58 -20.74 -11.82 -6.52
C PHE A 58 -20.19 -10.57 -7.24
N ARG A 59 -21.06 -9.79 -7.89
CA ARG A 59 -20.67 -8.58 -8.63
C ARG A 59 -20.16 -7.47 -7.71
N ASP A 60 -20.57 -7.47 -6.45
CA ASP A 60 -20.11 -6.51 -5.46
C ASP A 60 -18.69 -6.84 -4.99
N PHE A 61 -18.32 -8.12 -4.87
CA PHE A 61 -16.97 -8.55 -4.47
C PHE A 61 -15.89 -8.22 -5.51
N ALA A 62 -16.18 -8.41 -6.81
CA ALA A 62 -15.26 -8.03 -7.89
C ALA A 62 -15.08 -6.50 -7.99
N ARG A 63 -16.13 -5.72 -7.69
CA ARG A 63 -16.02 -4.26 -7.59
C ARG A 63 -15.28 -3.85 -6.33
N LEU A 64 -15.50 -4.55 -5.21
CA LEU A 64 -14.82 -4.30 -3.94
C LEU A 64 -13.31 -4.52 -4.09
N SER A 65 -12.90 -5.56 -4.80
CA SER A 65 -11.48 -5.91 -4.99
C SER A 65 -10.71 -4.85 -5.79
N LEU A 66 -11.34 -4.28 -6.82
CA LEU A 66 -10.79 -3.16 -7.59
C LEU A 66 -10.57 -1.92 -6.71
N VAL A 67 -11.55 -1.56 -5.90
CA VAL A 67 -11.47 -0.36 -5.06
C VAL A 67 -10.49 -0.56 -3.90
N VAL A 68 -10.50 -1.73 -3.25
CA VAL A 68 -9.53 -2.07 -2.20
C VAL A 68 -8.11 -2.11 -2.74
N GLY A 69 -7.89 -2.75 -3.90
CA GLY A 69 -6.59 -2.77 -4.55
C GLY A 69 -6.10 -1.36 -4.89
N ALA A 70 -6.97 -0.50 -5.43
CA ALA A 70 -6.61 0.89 -5.70
C ALA A 70 -6.28 1.67 -4.42
N CYS A 71 -7.08 1.53 -3.36
CA CYS A 71 -6.80 2.14 -2.05
C CYS A 71 -5.45 1.69 -1.49
N ALA A 72 -5.19 0.38 -1.50
CA ALA A 72 -4.01 -0.22 -0.90
C ALA A 72 -2.74 0.29 -1.59
N VAL A 73 -2.73 0.32 -2.91
CA VAL A 73 -1.55 0.68 -3.71
C VAL A 73 -1.25 2.19 -3.65
N VAL A 74 -2.30 3.02 -3.59
CA VAL A 74 -2.15 4.46 -3.32
C VAL A 74 -1.57 4.70 -1.93
N LEU A 75 -1.99 3.94 -0.93
CA LEU A 75 -1.52 4.11 0.45
C LEU A 75 -0.09 3.60 0.64
N ILE A 76 0.21 2.41 0.13
CA ILE A 76 1.49 1.71 0.30
C ILE A 76 2.54 2.35 -0.62
N ASP A 77 2.39 2.18 -1.93
CA ASP A 77 3.44 2.59 -2.86
C ASP A 77 3.43 4.09 -3.15
N GLY A 78 2.24 4.71 -3.19
CA GLY A 78 2.13 6.16 -3.31
C GLY A 78 2.69 6.87 -2.08
N GLY A 79 2.48 6.31 -0.90
CA GLY A 79 3.10 6.77 0.33
C GLY A 79 4.62 6.70 0.25
N ASP A 80 5.15 5.57 -0.23
CA ASP A 80 6.59 5.37 -0.37
C ASP A 80 7.25 6.33 -1.38
N MET A 81 6.61 6.56 -2.52
CA MET A 81 7.12 7.51 -3.51
C MET A 81 7.17 8.95 -2.98
N ILE A 82 6.19 9.36 -2.17
CA ILE A 82 6.07 10.76 -1.72
C ILE A 82 6.85 11.02 -0.44
N TRP A 83 6.64 10.20 0.59
CA TRP A 83 7.24 10.39 1.91
C TRP A 83 8.69 9.94 1.97
N TRP A 84 8.99 8.81 1.32
CA TRP A 84 10.33 8.21 1.34
C TRP A 84 11.15 8.54 0.09
N ARG A 85 10.56 9.20 -0.91
CA ARG A 85 11.18 9.55 -2.20
C ARG A 85 11.77 8.34 -2.93
N GLU A 86 11.12 7.20 -2.77
CA GLU A 86 11.53 5.99 -3.46
C GLU A 86 11.45 6.16 -4.97
N THR A 87 12.32 5.46 -5.69
CA THR A 87 12.39 5.60 -7.14
C THR A 87 11.13 5.06 -7.81
N VAL A 88 10.49 5.89 -8.63
CA VAL A 88 9.24 5.56 -9.34
C VAL A 88 9.42 4.33 -10.23
N SER A 89 10.59 4.17 -10.86
CA SER A 89 10.90 3.03 -11.74
C SER A 89 10.77 1.67 -11.05
N TRP A 90 11.19 1.58 -9.78
CA TRP A 90 11.03 0.36 -8.99
C TRP A 90 9.60 0.24 -8.47
N LYS A 91 9.03 1.32 -7.95
CA LYS A 91 7.71 1.28 -7.31
C LYS A 91 6.54 1.07 -8.27
N VAL A 92 6.67 1.37 -9.55
CA VAL A 92 5.66 0.98 -10.56
C VAL A 92 5.46 -0.54 -10.61
N TRP A 93 6.52 -1.33 -10.43
CA TRP A 93 6.39 -2.79 -10.41
C TRP A 93 5.69 -3.29 -9.14
N ALA A 94 5.98 -2.67 -8.00
CA ALA A 94 5.28 -2.94 -6.74
C ALA A 94 3.78 -2.59 -6.84
N VAL A 95 3.46 -1.43 -7.39
CA VAL A 95 2.08 -0.98 -7.67
C VAL A 95 1.31 -2.01 -8.50
N ILE A 96 1.91 -2.49 -9.59
CA ILE A 96 1.26 -3.48 -10.47
C ILE A 96 1.09 -4.81 -9.73
N TYR A 97 2.12 -5.26 -9.01
CA TYR A 97 2.08 -6.50 -8.26
C TYR A 97 1.00 -6.47 -7.18
N ASP A 98 1.00 -5.45 -6.31
CA ASP A 98 0.07 -5.36 -5.20
C ASP A 98 -1.37 -5.16 -5.71
N PHE A 99 -1.57 -4.33 -6.73
CA PHE A 99 -2.89 -4.16 -7.35
C PHE A 99 -3.43 -5.48 -7.89
N THR A 100 -2.63 -6.21 -8.67
CA THR A 100 -3.05 -7.49 -9.25
C THR A 100 -3.29 -8.56 -8.18
N ALA A 101 -2.49 -8.57 -7.11
CA ALA A 101 -2.70 -9.47 -5.97
C ALA A 101 -4.06 -9.22 -5.29
N PHE A 102 -4.43 -7.96 -5.04
CA PHE A 102 -5.74 -7.62 -4.48
C PHE A 102 -6.89 -7.96 -5.41
N LEU A 103 -6.71 -7.78 -6.73
CA LEU A 103 -7.70 -8.21 -7.72
C LEU A 103 -7.93 -9.72 -7.66
N ILE A 104 -6.86 -10.52 -7.74
CA ILE A 104 -6.95 -11.98 -7.71
C ILE A 104 -7.60 -12.43 -6.40
N ALA A 105 -7.14 -11.92 -5.26
CA ALA A 105 -7.66 -12.28 -3.94
C ALA A 105 -9.17 -12.00 -3.82
N GLY A 106 -9.63 -10.83 -4.25
CA GLY A 106 -11.05 -10.51 -4.16
C GLY A 106 -11.93 -11.24 -5.18
N HIS A 107 -11.42 -11.58 -6.36
CA HIS A 107 -12.14 -12.44 -7.31
C HIS A 107 -12.25 -13.88 -6.79
N LEU A 108 -11.17 -14.44 -6.24
CA LEU A 108 -11.18 -15.76 -5.60
C LEU A 108 -12.18 -15.80 -4.43
N LEU A 109 -12.15 -14.79 -3.55
CA LEU A 109 -13.10 -14.67 -2.45
C LEU A 109 -14.55 -14.66 -2.96
N GLY A 110 -14.83 -13.92 -4.03
CA GLY A 110 -16.13 -13.92 -4.69
C GLY A 110 -16.57 -15.31 -5.14
N ILE A 111 -15.67 -16.10 -5.76
CA ILE A 111 -15.97 -17.46 -6.22
C ILE A 111 -16.34 -18.36 -5.04
N PHE A 112 -15.53 -18.38 -3.99
CA PHE A 112 -15.78 -19.20 -2.80
C PHE A 112 -17.06 -18.81 -2.05
N MET A 113 -17.38 -17.51 -1.99
CA MET A 113 -18.61 -17.04 -1.35
C MET A 113 -19.87 -17.38 -2.16
N LYS A 114 -19.78 -17.40 -3.50
CA LYS A 114 -20.86 -17.87 -4.36
C LYS A 114 -21.15 -19.35 -4.14
N GLU A 115 -20.12 -20.20 -4.09
CA GLU A 115 -20.31 -21.65 -3.87
C GLU A 115 -20.99 -21.94 -2.52
N ARG A 116 -20.66 -21.17 -1.48
CA ARG A 116 -21.27 -21.30 -0.15
C ARG A 116 -22.77 -20.95 -0.11
N GLN A 117 -23.24 -20.04 -0.97
CA GLN A 117 -24.66 -19.72 -1.08
C GLN A 117 -25.46 -20.77 -1.85
N THR A 118 -24.79 -21.59 -2.67
CA THR A 118 -25.41 -22.64 -3.49
C THR A 118 -25.27 -24.05 -2.91
N ALA A 119 -24.52 -24.21 -1.81
CA ALA A 119 -24.42 -25.47 -1.09
C ALA A 119 -25.69 -25.71 -0.25
N PRO A 120 -26.26 -26.94 -0.26
CA PRO A 120 -27.52 -27.28 0.41
C PRO A 120 -27.45 -27.23 1.94
#